data_AF-A0A3A9SEH5-F1
#
_entry.id   AF-A0A3A9SEH5-F1
#
_cell.length_a   1.000
_cell.length_b   1.000
_cell.length_c   1.000
_cell.angle_alpha   90.00
_cell.angle_beta   90.00
_cell.angle_gamma   90.00
#
_symmetry.space_group_name_H-M   'P 1'
#
loop_
_entity.id
_entity.type
_entity.pdbx_description
1 polymer ?
#
loop_
_entity_poly.entity_id
_entity_poly.type
_entity_poly.pdbx_seq_one_letter_code
_entity_poly.pdbx_strand_id
1 'polypeptide(L)'
;MKKNIVIILSLVIVIVIAFFLVSSNKPRIQLIEKESYFDTFEVVNGETRIMCVLSIKNNTDEMITLSVNAIFDQDYQSGLVSDKTVEGVWDDTGVAEISLAPKEKVSYKKIIFSSPNAGCDTKTDRNLPEIQLIKK
;
A
#
# COMPACT_ATOMS: atom_id res chain seq x y z
N MET A 1 -12.94 -11.58 -52.42
CA MET A 1 -12.03 -12.31 -51.51
C MET A 1 -10.95 -11.43 -50.88
N LYS A 2 -10.11 -10.72 -51.66
CA LYS A 2 -9.03 -9.87 -51.12
C LYS A 2 -9.51 -8.74 -50.18
N LYS A 3 -10.63 -8.08 -50.47
CA LYS A 3 -11.22 -7.02 -49.60
C LYS A 3 -11.61 -7.54 -48.22
N ASN A 4 -12.23 -8.72 -48.14
CA ASN A 4 -12.65 -9.31 -46.85
C ASN A 4 -11.43 -9.72 -46.01
N ILE A 5 -10.35 -10.19 -46.64
CA ILE A 5 -9.09 -10.52 -45.96
C ILE A 5 -8.46 -9.26 -45.34
N VAL A 6 -8.43 -8.13 -46.07
CA VAL A 6 -7.90 -6.86 -45.56
C VAL A 6 -8.72 -6.34 -44.38
N ILE A 7 -10.05 -6.45 -44.44
CA ILE A 7 -10.94 -6.05 -43.33
C ILE A 7 -10.67 -6.91 -42.10
N ILE A 8 -10.57 -8.23 -42.26
CA ILE A 8 -10.27 -9.15 -41.14
C ILE A 8 -8.90 -8.84 -40.54
N LEU A 9 -7.88 -8.60 -41.36
CA LEU A 9 -6.54 -8.26 -40.87
C LEU A 9 -6.56 -6.96 -40.04
N SER A 10 -7.27 -5.93 -40.53
CA SER A 10 -7.40 -4.66 -39.84
C SER A 10 -8.14 -4.81 -38.50
N LEU A 11 -9.15 -5.68 -38.44
CA LEU A 11 -9.90 -5.96 -37.22
C LEU A 11 -9.02 -6.65 -36.16
N VAL A 12 -8.20 -7.62 -36.58
CA VAL A 12 -7.27 -8.32 -35.67
C VAL A 12 -6.25 -7.34 -35.10
N ILE A 13 -5.70 -6.43 -35.90
CA ILE A 13 -4.76 -5.40 -35.44
C ILE A 13 -5.41 -4.49 -34.39
N VAL A 14 -6.65 -4.04 -34.63
CA VAL A 14 -7.40 -3.21 -33.67
C VAL A 14 -7.65 -3.94 -32.36
N ILE A 15 -7.99 -5.23 -32.41
CA ILE A 15 -8.20 -6.06 -31.20
C ILE A 15 -6.88 -6.21 -30.42
N VAL A 16 -5.76 -6.46 -31.10
CA VAL A 16 -4.44 -6.58 -30.46
C VAL A 16 -4.04 -5.27 -29.79
N ILE A 17 -4.22 -4.13 -30.48
CA ILE A 17 -3.92 -2.81 -29.91
C ILE A 17 -4.82 -2.51 -28.70
N ALA A 18 -6.12 -2.79 -28.79
CA ALA A 18 -7.05 -2.61 -27.68
C ALA A 18 -6.69 -3.48 -26.48
N PHE A 19 -6.26 -4.73 -26.71
CA PHE A 19 -5.82 -5.64 -25.64
C PHE A 19 -4.55 -5.13 -24.96
N PHE A 20 -3.59 -4.60 -25.72
CA PHE A 20 -2.38 -3.97 -25.17
C PHE A 20 -2.70 -2.73 -24.31
N LEU A 21 -3.65 -1.89 -24.74
CA LEU A 21 -4.06 -0.68 -24.00
C LEU A 21 -4.77 -0.99 -22.68
N VAL A 22 -5.54 -2.08 -22.61
CA VAL A 22 -6.23 -2.49 -21.38
C VAL A 22 -5.24 -3.10 -20.36
N SER A 23 -4.13 -3.67 -20.82
CA SER A 23 -3.13 -4.31 -19.95
C SER A 23 -2.24 -3.33 -19.18
N SER A 24 -2.25 -2.03 -19.49
CA SER A 24 -1.23 -1.07 -19.01
C SER A 24 -1.55 -0.31 -17.72
N ASN A 25 -2.74 -0.46 -17.12
CA ASN A 25 -3.11 0.31 -15.92
C ASN A 25 -2.86 -0.43 -14.60
N LYS A 26 -1.73 -1.14 -14.47
CA LYS A 26 -1.31 -1.63 -13.15
C LYS A 26 -0.71 -0.46 -12.36
N PRO A 27 -1.07 -0.29 -11.08
CA PRO A 27 -0.46 0.76 -10.26
C PRO A 27 1.04 0.50 -10.16
N ARG A 28 1.83 1.59 -10.27
CA ARG A 28 3.31 1.54 -10.24
C ARG A 28 3.84 0.88 -8.98
N ILE A 29 3.20 1.17 -7.85
CA ILE A 29 3.45 0.55 -6.55
C ILE A 29 2.14 -0.07 -6.09
N GLN A 30 2.18 -1.30 -5.62
CA GLN A 30 1.00 -2.05 -5.21
C GLN A 30 1.14 -2.54 -3.77
N LEU A 31 0.15 -2.21 -2.93
CA LEU A 31 -0.11 -2.94 -1.71
C LEU A 31 -0.78 -4.27 -2.05
N ILE A 32 -0.29 -5.37 -1.49
CA ILE A 32 -0.87 -6.70 -1.67
C ILE A 32 -1.74 -6.97 -0.44
N GLU A 33 -3.00 -6.53 -0.50
CA GLU A 33 -3.95 -6.57 0.62
C GLU A 33 -4.13 -7.98 1.19
N LYS A 34 -4.22 -9.01 0.35
CA LYS A 34 -4.35 -10.41 0.80
C LYS A 34 -3.15 -10.93 1.62
N GLU A 35 -2.02 -10.23 1.56
CA GLU A 35 -0.78 -10.54 2.29
C GLU A 35 -0.43 -9.40 3.28
N SER A 36 -1.41 -8.56 3.60
CA SER A 36 -1.26 -7.42 4.50
C SER A 36 -2.35 -7.44 5.55
N TYR A 37 -1.99 -7.22 6.81
CA TYR A 37 -2.93 -7.31 7.93
C TYR A 37 -2.47 -6.46 9.11
N PHE A 38 -3.44 -6.06 9.93
CA PHE A 38 -3.17 -5.51 11.24
C PHE A 38 -2.63 -6.61 12.16
N ASP A 39 -1.50 -6.36 12.81
CA ASP A 39 -0.85 -7.31 13.72
C ASP A 39 -1.35 -7.10 15.15
N THR A 40 -0.94 -5.98 15.75
CA THR A 40 -1.27 -5.64 17.13
C THR A 40 -1.18 -4.13 17.35
N PHE A 41 -1.59 -3.68 18.54
CA PHE A 41 -1.32 -2.34 19.02
C PHE A 41 -0.87 -2.39 20.48
N GLU A 42 -0.19 -1.35 20.94
CA GLU A 42 0.13 -1.12 22.34
C GLU A 42 -0.01 0.36 22.70
N VAL A 43 -0.37 0.63 23.94
CA VAL A 43 -0.36 1.99 24.51
C VAL A 43 0.64 2.00 25.65
N VAL A 44 1.73 2.76 25.50
CA VAL A 44 2.83 2.80 26.45
C VAL A 44 3.34 4.23 26.56
N ASN A 45 3.51 4.73 27.78
CA ASN A 45 4.04 6.08 28.06
C ASN A 45 3.29 7.23 27.35
N GLY A 46 1.97 7.09 27.18
CA GLY A 46 1.14 8.10 26.50
C GLY A 46 1.27 8.11 24.97
N GLU A 47 1.93 7.10 24.40
CA GLU A 47 2.04 6.88 22.97
C GLU A 47 1.27 5.62 22.59
N THR A 48 0.48 5.70 21.51
CA THR A 48 -0.14 4.54 20.87
C THR A 48 0.72 4.12 19.69
N ARG A 49 1.07 2.83 19.66
CA ARG A 49 1.78 2.21 18.54
C ARG A 49 0.89 1.16 17.91
N ILE A 50 0.64 1.32 16.62
CA ILE A 50 -0.13 0.37 15.82
C ILE A 50 0.83 -0.33 14.87
N MET A 51 0.92 -1.65 14.98
CA MET A 51 1.77 -2.48 14.14
C MET A 51 0.95 -3.17 13.05
N CYS A 52 1.36 -2.98 11.81
CA CYS A 52 0.80 -3.68 10.66
C CYS A 52 1.89 -4.49 9.97
N VAL A 53 1.49 -5.60 9.35
CA VAL A 53 2.35 -6.39 8.46
C VAL A 53 1.90 -6.14 7.04
N LEU A 54 2.78 -5.59 6.20
CA LEU A 54 2.46 -5.22 4.82
C LEU A 54 3.31 -6.00 3.82
N SER A 55 2.71 -6.24 2.65
CA SER A 55 3.41 -6.75 1.47
C SER A 55 3.25 -5.74 0.34
N ILE A 56 4.36 -5.22 -0.17
CA ILE A 56 4.38 -4.13 -1.17
C ILE A 56 5.21 -4.57 -2.37
N LYS A 57 4.73 -4.27 -3.57
CA LYS A 57 5.39 -4.60 -4.82
C LYS A 57 5.63 -3.36 -5.66
N ASN A 58 6.88 -3.21 -6.12
CA ASN A 58 7.20 -2.35 -7.24
C ASN A 58 6.84 -3.06 -8.54
N ASN A 59 5.93 -2.49 -9.33
CA ASN A 59 5.54 -3.03 -10.64
C ASN A 59 6.34 -2.38 -11.80
N THR A 60 7.19 -1.39 -11.53
CA THR A 60 7.97 -0.70 -12.56
C THR A 60 9.30 -1.39 -12.84
N ASP A 61 9.98 -0.91 -13.87
CA ASP A 61 11.33 -1.32 -14.27
C ASP A 61 12.41 -0.37 -13.70
N GLU A 62 12.03 0.51 -12.77
CA GLU A 62 12.88 1.51 -12.15
C GLU A 62 12.94 1.29 -10.64
N MET A 63 14.00 1.77 -10.00
CA MET A 63 14.05 1.85 -8.53
C MET A 63 13.01 2.88 -8.05
N ILE A 64 12.31 2.55 -6.96
CA ILE A 64 11.33 3.44 -6.34
C ILE A 64 11.63 3.58 -4.87
N THR A 65 11.70 4.81 -4.38
CA THR A 65 11.68 5.12 -2.94
C THR A 65 10.28 5.56 -2.54
N LEU A 66 9.79 5.04 -1.41
CA LEU A 66 8.47 5.36 -0.89
C LEU A 66 8.47 5.42 0.64
N SER A 67 7.52 6.16 1.20
CA SER A 67 7.07 6.00 2.59
C SER A 67 5.65 5.45 2.65
N VAL A 68 5.29 4.96 3.83
CA VAL A 68 3.99 4.34 4.09
C VAL A 68 3.25 5.17 5.13
N ASN A 69 2.07 5.66 4.76
CA ASN A 69 1.17 6.33 5.70
C ASN A 69 -0.04 5.44 5.97
N ALA A 70 -0.59 5.54 7.18
CA ALA A 70 -1.87 4.95 7.54
C ALA A 70 -2.87 6.04 7.91
N ILE A 71 -4.14 5.84 7.54
CA ILE A 71 -5.27 6.66 7.98
C ILE A 71 -6.06 5.88 9.03
N PHE A 72 -6.15 6.48 10.20
CA PHE A 72 -6.72 5.92 11.42
C PHE A 72 -8.06 6.58 11.76
N ASP A 73 -9.01 6.58 10.83
CA ASP A 73 -10.29 7.28 11.00
C ASP A 73 -11.06 6.89 12.27
N GLN A 74 -11.20 5.58 12.51
CA GLN A 74 -11.91 5.06 13.68
C GLN A 74 -11.11 5.26 14.97
N ASP A 75 -9.81 4.99 14.92
CA ASP A 75 -8.95 5.10 16.10
C ASP A 75 -8.81 6.56 16.55
N TYR A 76 -8.76 7.51 15.60
CA TYR A 76 -8.80 8.96 15.86
C TYR A 76 -10.12 9.38 16.50
N GLN A 77 -11.26 8.94 15.95
CA GLN A 77 -12.58 9.24 16.51
C GLN A 77 -12.79 8.66 17.91
N SER A 78 -12.21 7.49 18.18
CA SER A 78 -12.29 6.84 19.50
C SER A 78 -11.38 7.46 20.56
N GLY A 79 -10.40 8.29 20.15
CA GLY A 79 -9.36 8.82 21.03
C GLY A 79 -8.19 7.86 21.28
N LEU A 80 -8.05 6.79 20.51
CA LEU A 80 -6.91 5.87 20.61
C LEU A 80 -5.63 6.53 20.07
N VAL A 81 -5.74 7.34 19.01
CA VAL A 81 -4.63 8.15 18.46
C VAL A 81 -5.04 9.61 18.35
N SER A 82 -4.09 10.54 18.50
CA SER A 82 -4.33 11.97 18.30
C SER A 82 -4.18 12.42 16.85
N ASP A 83 -3.48 11.64 16.02
CA ASP A 83 -3.24 11.96 14.62
C ASP A 83 -4.04 11.04 13.71
N LYS A 84 -4.84 11.63 12.83
CA LYS A 84 -5.63 10.87 11.85
C LYS A 84 -4.75 10.18 10.81
N THR A 85 -3.65 10.81 10.40
CA THR A 85 -2.73 10.27 9.41
C THR A 85 -1.34 10.21 10.01
N VAL A 86 -0.71 9.04 9.95
CA VAL A 86 0.59 8.77 10.57
C VAL A 86 1.52 8.13 9.56
N GLU A 87 2.75 8.65 9.45
CA GLU A 87 3.82 8.00 8.68
C GLU A 87 4.40 6.85 9.52
N GLY A 88 4.52 5.68 8.91
CA GLY A 88 5.02 4.48 9.55
C GLY A 88 6.53 4.32 9.37
N VAL A 89 7.15 3.64 10.32
CA VAL A 89 8.55 3.23 10.26
C VAL A 89 8.67 1.72 10.09
N TRP A 90 9.62 1.28 9.27
CA TRP A 90 9.92 -0.14 9.08
C TRP A 90 10.58 -0.69 10.34
N ASP A 91 10.01 -1.74 10.94
CA ASP A 91 10.45 -2.29 12.23
C ASP A 91 11.90 -2.79 12.22
N ASP A 92 12.36 -3.32 11.08
CA ASP A 92 13.70 -3.89 10.94
C ASP A 92 14.82 -2.85 10.86
N THR A 93 14.51 -1.63 10.45
CA THR A 93 15.48 -0.59 10.10
C THR A 93 15.24 0.72 10.85
N GLY A 94 14.04 0.93 11.38
CA GLY A 94 13.62 2.16 12.07
C GLY A 94 13.48 3.38 11.15
N VAL A 95 13.57 3.19 9.82
CA VAL A 95 13.45 4.28 8.84
C VAL A 95 12.01 4.40 8.34
N ALA A 96 11.61 5.59 7.91
CA ALA A 96 10.28 5.83 7.31
C ALA A 96 10.21 5.47 5.82
N GLU A 97 11.36 5.42 5.16
CA GLU A 97 11.46 5.26 3.71
C GLU A 97 12.13 3.94 3.34
N ILE A 98 11.64 3.30 2.28
CA ILE A 98 12.28 2.12 1.69
C ILE A 98 12.47 2.32 0.20
N SER A 99 13.59 1.83 -0.33
CA SER A 99 13.83 1.70 -1.76
C SER A 99 13.53 0.28 -2.22
N LEU A 100 12.70 0.16 -3.26
CA LEU A 100 12.37 -1.08 -3.93
C LEU A 100 13.04 -1.11 -5.30
N ALA A 101 13.82 -2.15 -5.56
CA ALA A 101 14.40 -2.43 -6.86
C ALA A 101 13.30 -2.70 -7.92
N PRO A 102 13.63 -2.61 -9.22
CA PRO A 102 12.72 -2.99 -10.29
C PRO A 102 12.06 -4.35 -10.06
N LYS A 103 10.74 -4.41 -10.18
CA LYS A 103 9.92 -5.63 -9.98
C LYS A 103 10.00 -6.27 -8.58
N GLU A 104 10.69 -5.64 -7.63
CA GLU A 104 10.85 -6.19 -6.29
C GLU A 104 9.51 -6.29 -5.55
N LYS A 105 9.37 -7.38 -4.79
CA LYS A 105 8.27 -7.58 -3.85
C LYS A 105 8.86 -7.75 -2.46
N VAL A 106 8.55 -6.82 -1.58
CA VAL A 106 8.81 -6.94 -0.14
C VAL A 106 7.56 -7.56 0.49
N SER A 107 7.73 -8.67 1.19
CA SER A 107 6.61 -9.46 1.73
C SER A 107 6.66 -9.50 3.25
N TYR A 108 5.49 -9.36 3.87
CA TYR A 108 5.26 -9.54 5.30
C TYR A 108 6.20 -8.75 6.21
N LYS A 109 6.42 -7.48 5.87
CA LYS A 109 7.24 -6.58 6.68
C LYS A 109 6.40 -5.84 7.69
N LYS A 110 6.90 -5.77 8.91
CA LYS A 110 6.25 -5.02 9.99
C LYS A 110 6.56 -3.53 9.84
N ILE A 111 5.51 -2.73 9.97
CA ILE A 111 5.56 -1.27 10.00
C ILE A 111 4.86 -0.81 11.27
N ILE A 112 5.49 0.13 11.97
CA ILE A 112 5.01 0.70 13.22
C ILE A 112 4.54 2.12 12.93
N PHE A 113 3.29 2.41 13.27
CA PHE A 113 2.71 3.74 13.24
C PHE A 113 2.58 4.25 14.68
N SER A 114 3.25 5.36 14.97
CA SER A 114 3.26 5.95 16.31
C SER A 114 2.54 7.28 16.33
N SER A 115 1.60 7.45 17.26
CA SER A 115 0.91 8.72 17.51
C SER A 115 0.64 8.87 19.01
N PRO A 116 0.63 10.09 19.56
CA PRO A 116 0.20 10.31 20.94
C PRO A 116 -1.18 9.69 21.19
N ASN A 117 -1.33 9.08 22.37
CA ASN A 117 -2.62 8.57 22.82
C ASN A 117 -3.56 9.74 23.13
N ALA A 118 -4.83 9.64 22.73
CA ALA A 118 -5.83 10.70 22.92
C ALA A 118 -6.88 10.37 24.00
N GLY A 119 -6.58 9.43 24.90
CA GLY A 119 -7.38 9.10 26.08
C GLY A 119 -8.15 7.78 26.01
N CYS A 120 -7.95 6.97 24.96
CA CYS A 120 -8.53 5.63 24.85
C CYS A 120 -7.44 4.56 24.74
N ASP A 121 -7.56 3.50 25.54
CA ASP A 121 -6.58 2.39 25.57
C ASP A 121 -7.05 1.15 24.81
N THR A 122 -8.17 1.24 24.08
CA THR A 122 -8.79 0.10 23.41
C THR A 122 -9.01 0.39 21.93
N LYS A 123 -8.63 -0.58 21.08
CA LYS A 123 -8.97 -0.58 19.66
C LYS A 123 -10.32 -1.25 19.42
N THR A 124 -11.13 -0.67 18.54
CA THR A 124 -12.50 -1.10 18.24
C THR A 124 -12.60 -2.30 17.29
N ASP A 125 -11.59 -2.52 16.46
CA ASP A 125 -11.57 -3.53 15.41
C ASP A 125 -10.15 -4.08 15.19
N ARG A 126 -10.02 -5.07 14.30
CA ARG A 126 -8.72 -5.66 13.91
C ARG A 126 -8.46 -5.54 12.42
N ASN A 127 -9.11 -4.59 11.75
CA ASN A 127 -8.93 -4.39 10.33
C ASN A 127 -7.61 -3.67 10.07
N LEU A 128 -7.04 -3.93 8.89
CA LEU A 128 -5.94 -3.13 8.39
C LEU A 128 -6.46 -1.69 8.17
N PRO A 129 -5.78 -0.64 8.68
CA PRO A 129 -6.13 0.74 8.39
C PRO A 129 -5.97 1.03 6.90
N GLU A 130 -6.53 2.14 6.41
CA GLU A 130 -6.28 2.55 5.04
C GLU A 130 -4.79 2.91 4.88
N ILE A 131 -4.10 2.19 3.99
CA ILE A 131 -2.68 2.38 3.74
C ILE A 131 -2.49 3.22 2.48
N GLN A 132 -1.64 4.24 2.58
CA GLN A 132 -1.23 5.09 1.48
C GLN A 132 0.26 4.95 1.22
N LEU A 133 0.62 4.63 -0.02
CA LEU A 133 2.01 4.50 -0.46
C LEU A 133 2.43 5.79 -1.15
N ILE A 134 3.30 6.56 -0.51
CA ILE A 134 3.72 7.88 -0.99
C ILE A 134 5.10 7.75 -1.64
N LYS A 135 5.18 7.99 -2.94
CA LYS A 135 6.46 8.06 -3.66
C LYS A 135 7.22 9.32 -3.21
N LYS A 136 8.50 9.16 -2.92
CA LYS A 136 9.43 10.27 -2.62
C LYS A 136 10.19 10.68 -3.88
#